data_AF-A0A946FND8-F1
#
_entry.id   AF-A0A946FND8-F1
#
_cell.length_a   1.000
_cell.length_b   1.000
_cell.length_c   1.000
_cell.angle_alpha   90.00
_cell.angle_beta   90.00
_cell.angle_gamma   90.00
#
_symmetry.space_group_name_H-M   'P 1'
#
loop_
_entity.id
_entity.type
_entity.pdbx_description
1 polymer ?
#
loop_
_entity_poly.entity_id
_entity_poly.type
_entity_poly.pdbx_seq_one_letter_code
_entity_poly.pdbx_strand_id
1 'polypeptide(L)'
;MSALAHYFETAGIPTTLSALVREHAEAMHPPRALAVPFELGRPLGAPEDAAFQRRVITAALALLERPSGPILEDYPEDAPADGAASEADEGWACPVSFAQPKADAPKTLAARLQAEVAQMKPWHEAWKRRKGFSGIGAA
;
A
#
# COMPACT_ATOMS: atom_id res chain seq x y z
N MET A 1 9.01 -8.88 -4.42
CA MET A 1 10.43 -8.92 -4.84
C MET A 1 10.80 -10.37 -5.17
N SER A 2 10.89 -10.74 -6.45
CA SER A 2 11.08 -12.16 -6.87
C SER A 2 12.42 -12.78 -6.44
N ALA A 3 13.51 -12.03 -6.50
CA ALA A 3 14.85 -12.54 -6.19
C ALA A 3 14.98 -13.13 -4.77
N LEU A 4 14.39 -12.46 -3.76
CA LEU A 4 14.40 -12.96 -2.39
C LEU A 4 13.57 -14.24 -2.23
N ALA A 5 12.45 -14.35 -2.96
CA ALA A 5 11.63 -15.55 -2.94
C ALA A 5 12.44 -16.77 -3.41
N HIS A 6 13.16 -16.66 -4.53
CA HIS A 6 14.06 -17.73 -4.98
C HIS A 6 15.08 -18.11 -3.92
N TYR A 7 15.76 -17.14 -3.31
CA TYR A 7 16.75 -17.42 -2.27
C TYR A 7 16.14 -18.15 -1.07
N PHE A 8 14.99 -17.69 -0.57
CA PHE A 8 14.33 -18.33 0.56
C PHE A 8 13.85 -19.76 0.27
N GLU A 9 13.33 -20.04 -0.94
CA GLU A 9 12.96 -21.40 -1.34
C GLU A 9 14.17 -22.33 -1.37
N THR A 10 15.35 -21.86 -1.82
CA THR A 10 16.57 -22.69 -1.81
C THR A 10 17.01 -23.05 -0.39
N ALA A 11 16.64 -22.24 0.60
CA ALA A 11 16.85 -22.51 2.02
C ALA A 11 15.72 -23.33 2.67
N GLY A 12 14.73 -23.78 1.90
CA GLY A 12 13.58 -24.55 2.39
C GLY A 12 12.50 -23.71 3.06
N ILE A 13 12.50 -22.37 2.88
CA ILE A 13 11.47 -21.48 3.40
C ILE A 13 10.46 -21.20 2.27
N PRO A 14 9.21 -21.69 2.37
CA PRO A 14 8.21 -21.51 1.32
C PRO A 14 7.74 -20.06 1.26
N THR A 15 7.52 -19.57 0.04
CA THR A 15 7.18 -18.19 -0.28
C THR A 15 6.08 -18.12 -1.34
N THR A 16 5.34 -17.01 -1.27
CA THR A 16 4.34 -16.60 -2.25
C THR A 16 4.41 -15.08 -2.36
N LEU A 17 3.99 -14.52 -3.49
CA LEU A 17 3.95 -13.07 -3.72
C LEU A 17 2.65 -12.64 -4.39
N SER A 18 2.18 -11.44 -4.05
CA SER A 18 1.18 -10.72 -4.83
C SER A 18 1.88 -9.95 -5.96
N ALA A 19 1.44 -10.16 -7.19
CA ALA A 19 1.95 -9.53 -8.40
C ALA A 19 0.89 -8.56 -8.96
N LEU A 20 1.15 -7.26 -8.79
CA LEU A 20 0.28 -6.19 -9.32
C LEU A 20 0.52 -5.90 -10.80
N VAL A 21 1.67 -6.33 -11.34
CA VAL A 21 2.00 -6.23 -12.77
C VAL A 21 2.35 -7.62 -13.24
N ARG A 22 1.45 -8.23 -13.99
CA ARG A 22 1.52 -9.64 -14.38
C ARG A 22 2.78 -9.92 -15.21
N GLU A 23 3.08 -9.05 -16.15
CA GLU A 23 4.20 -9.15 -17.10
C GLU A 23 5.54 -9.18 -16.36
N HIS A 24 5.65 -8.47 -15.23
CA HIS A 24 6.84 -8.51 -14.38
C HIS A 24 6.98 -9.86 -13.68
N ALA A 25 5.87 -10.47 -13.24
CA ALA A 25 5.93 -11.80 -12.66
C ALA A 25 6.28 -12.86 -13.72
N GLU A 26 5.70 -12.77 -14.91
CA GLU A 26 6.03 -13.66 -16.04
C GLU A 26 7.53 -13.58 -16.39
N ALA A 27 8.09 -12.38 -16.53
CA ALA A 27 9.50 -12.21 -16.85
C ALA A 27 10.43 -12.75 -15.74
N MET A 28 10.04 -12.57 -14.47
CA MET A 28 10.87 -12.92 -13.31
C MET A 28 10.73 -14.38 -12.85
N HIS A 29 9.74 -15.12 -13.35
CA HIS A 29 9.49 -16.53 -13.03
C HIS A 29 9.55 -16.84 -11.52
N PRO A 30 8.81 -16.12 -10.66
CA PRO A 30 8.81 -16.36 -9.23
C PRO A 30 8.43 -17.81 -8.89
N PRO A 31 8.87 -18.35 -7.74
CA PRO A 31 8.50 -19.69 -7.32
C PRO A 31 6.98 -19.89 -7.30
N ARG A 32 6.25 -18.95 -6.68
CA ARG A 32 4.78 -18.93 -6.61
C ARG A 32 4.31 -17.48 -6.51
N ALA A 33 3.33 -17.11 -7.33
CA ALA A 33 2.79 -15.77 -7.38
C ALA A 33 1.28 -15.77 -7.70
N LEU A 34 0.57 -14.87 -7.04
CA LEU A 34 -0.82 -14.54 -7.33
C LEU A 34 -0.84 -13.19 -8.07
N ALA A 35 -1.19 -13.19 -9.35
CA ALA A 35 -1.45 -11.97 -10.11
C ALA A 35 -2.79 -11.38 -9.66
N VAL A 36 -2.80 -10.11 -9.27
CA VAL A 36 -4.00 -9.42 -8.79
C VAL A 36 -4.35 -8.25 -9.71
N PRO A 37 -5.63 -8.08 -10.08
CA PRO A 37 -6.08 -6.98 -10.95
C PRO A 37 -6.29 -5.67 -10.17
N PHE A 38 -5.39 -5.32 -9.25
CA PHE A 38 -5.58 -4.20 -8.32
C PHE A 38 -4.67 -3.02 -8.64
N GLU A 39 -5.08 -1.83 -8.19
CA GLU A 39 -4.29 -0.60 -8.31
C GLU A 39 -2.90 -0.73 -7.68
N LEU A 40 -1.91 -0.12 -8.33
CA LEU A 40 -0.54 -0.14 -7.84
C LEU A 40 -0.45 0.47 -6.44
N GLY A 41 0.18 -0.25 -5.51
CA GLY A 41 0.26 0.14 -4.10
C GLY A 41 -0.86 -0.42 -3.22
N ARG A 42 -1.84 -1.12 -3.81
CA ARG A 42 -2.94 -1.79 -3.09
C ARG A 42 -2.94 -3.32 -3.35
N PRO A 43 -1.87 -4.04 -2.97
CA PRO A 43 -1.70 -5.46 -3.30
C PRO A 43 -2.77 -6.40 -2.71
N LEU A 44 -3.58 -5.91 -1.76
CA LEU A 44 -4.65 -6.65 -1.10
C LEU A 44 -6.06 -6.08 -1.42
N GLY A 45 -6.16 -5.15 -2.36
CA GLY A 45 -7.42 -4.48 -2.73
C GLY A 45 -7.76 -3.25 -1.88
N ALA A 46 -9.05 -2.98 -1.74
CA ALA A 46 -9.57 -1.78 -1.10
C ALA A 46 -9.13 -1.64 0.37
N PRO A 47 -8.89 -0.41 0.85
CA PRO A 47 -8.53 -0.17 2.24
C PRO A 47 -9.73 -0.41 3.15
N GLU A 48 -9.49 -0.80 4.41
CA GLU A 48 -10.52 -1.04 5.45
C GLU A 48 -11.53 -2.17 5.12
N ASP A 49 -11.40 -2.86 3.99
CA ASP A 49 -12.15 -4.10 3.70
C ASP A 49 -11.37 -5.33 4.15
N ALA A 50 -11.39 -5.59 5.46
CA ALA A 50 -10.71 -6.73 6.04
C ALA A 50 -11.21 -8.09 5.51
N ALA A 51 -12.48 -8.16 5.08
CA ALA A 51 -13.06 -9.40 4.56
C ALA A 51 -12.50 -9.73 3.18
N PHE A 52 -12.42 -8.73 2.28
CA PHE A 52 -11.79 -8.89 0.96
C PHE A 52 -10.29 -9.19 1.09
N GLN A 53 -9.57 -8.39 1.88
CA GLN A 53 -8.12 -8.56 2.07
C GLN A 53 -7.77 -9.96 2.60
N ARG A 54 -8.57 -10.52 3.51
CA ARG A 54 -8.39 -11.89 4.00
C ARG A 54 -8.55 -12.93 2.88
N ARG A 55 -9.52 -12.76 1.97
CA ARG A 55 -9.67 -13.69 0.82
C ARG A 55 -8.46 -13.65 -0.10
N VAL A 56 -7.94 -12.47 -0.41
CA VAL A 56 -6.71 -12.31 -1.20
C VAL A 56 -5.52 -13.00 -0.53
N ILE A 57 -5.32 -12.76 0.77
CA ILE A 57 -4.24 -13.40 1.54
C ILE A 57 -4.39 -14.93 1.53
N THR A 58 -5.59 -15.44 1.78
CA THR A 58 -5.86 -16.88 1.76
C THR A 58 -5.58 -17.48 0.39
N ALA A 59 -5.97 -16.82 -0.71
CA ALA A 59 -5.66 -17.26 -2.07
C ALA A 59 -4.15 -17.30 -2.33
N ALA A 60 -3.42 -16.26 -1.91
CA ALA A 60 -1.96 -16.22 -2.07
C ALA A 60 -1.26 -17.32 -1.25
N LEU A 61 -1.71 -17.58 -0.02
CA LEU A 61 -1.19 -18.64 0.84
C LEU A 61 -1.54 -20.04 0.34
N ALA A 62 -2.70 -20.22 -0.31
CA ALA A 62 -3.10 -21.51 -0.90
C ALA A 62 -2.13 -21.96 -2.00
N LEU A 63 -1.37 -21.05 -2.62
CA LEU A 63 -0.30 -21.40 -3.55
C LEU A 63 0.80 -22.22 -2.88
N LEU A 64 1.05 -22.07 -1.58
CA LEU A 64 2.10 -22.80 -0.86
C LEU A 64 1.86 -24.32 -0.86
N GLU A 65 0.62 -24.76 -1.06
CA GLU A 65 0.25 -26.19 -1.19
C GLU A 65 0.70 -26.80 -2.53
N ARG A 66 1.20 -25.98 -3.46
CA ARG A 66 1.68 -26.46 -4.75
C ARG A 66 3.10 -26.99 -4.62
N PRO A 67 3.37 -28.25 -5.05
CA PRO A 67 4.62 -28.94 -4.76
C PRO A 67 5.84 -28.36 -5.48
N SER A 68 5.65 -27.73 -6.64
CA SER A 68 6.74 -27.17 -7.46
C SER A 68 6.25 -26.04 -8.35
N GLY A 69 7.09 -25.01 -8.52
CA GLY A 69 6.87 -23.87 -9.42
C GLY A 69 7.73 -23.91 -10.69
N PRO A 70 7.74 -22.83 -11.50
CA PRO A 70 7.10 -21.53 -11.25
C PRO A 70 5.58 -21.57 -11.39
N ILE A 71 4.88 -20.90 -10.49
CA ILE A 71 3.41 -20.78 -10.50
C ILE A 71 3.03 -19.31 -10.56
N LEU A 72 2.17 -18.98 -11.50
CA LEU A 72 1.52 -17.69 -11.63
C LEU A 72 0.02 -17.94 -11.84
N GLU A 73 -0.78 -17.72 -10.79
CA GLU A 73 -2.24 -17.86 -10.84
C GLU A 73 -2.88 -16.46 -10.79
N ASP A 74 -3.99 -16.26 -11.52
CA ASP A 74 -4.75 -15.01 -11.47
C ASP A 74 -5.77 -15.04 -10.34
N TYR A 75 -5.85 -13.93 -9.59
CA TYR A 75 -6.92 -13.72 -8.62
C TYR A 75 -8.24 -13.40 -9.36
N PRO A 76 -9.34 -14.08 -9.04
CA PRO A 76 -10.54 -14.06 -9.88
C PRO A 76 -11.48 -12.87 -9.63
N GLU A 77 -11.33 -12.16 -8.50
CA GLU A 77 -12.18 -11.01 -8.16
C GLU A 77 -11.44 -9.70 -8.43
N ASP A 78 -12.13 -8.71 -8.98
CA ASP A 78 -11.67 -7.32 -8.96
C ASP A 78 -11.72 -6.77 -7.53
N ALA A 79 -10.86 -5.79 -7.23
CA ALA A 79 -10.98 -5.06 -5.97
C ALA A 79 -12.33 -4.32 -5.93
N PRO A 80 -13.05 -4.35 -4.79
CA PRO A 80 -14.20 -3.48 -4.60
C PRO A 80 -13.78 -2.04 -4.87
N ALA A 81 -14.69 -1.25 -5.45
CA ALA A 81 -14.47 0.19 -5.54
C ALA A 81 -14.10 0.70 -4.14
N ASP A 82 -13.03 1.48 -4.05
CA ASP A 82 -12.62 2.06 -2.79
C ASP A 82 -13.85 2.75 -2.19
N GLY A 83 -14.29 2.35 -0.98
CA GLY A 83 -15.29 3.13 -0.24
C GLY A 83 -14.80 4.55 0.08
N ALA A 84 -13.52 4.82 -0.18
CA ALA A 84 -12.92 6.15 -0.22
C ALA A 84 -13.12 6.88 -1.56
N ALA A 85 -13.32 6.17 -2.67
CA ALA A 85 -13.69 6.74 -3.97
C ALA A 85 -15.19 7.03 -4.11
N SER A 86 -16.02 6.61 -3.14
CA SER A 86 -17.42 7.03 -2.98
C SER A 86 -17.51 8.21 -2.01
N GLU A 87 -17.88 9.40 -2.51
CA GLU A 87 -18.06 10.69 -1.79
C GLU A 87 -16.84 11.21 -0.97
N ALA A 88 -15.90 10.37 -0.55
CA ALA A 88 -14.71 10.74 0.22
C ALA A 88 -13.48 11.07 -0.66
N ASP A 89 -13.55 10.84 -1.98
CA ASP A 89 -12.55 11.28 -2.97
C ASP A 89 -12.80 12.73 -3.39
N GLU A 90 -13.98 13.27 -3.10
CA GLU A 90 -14.23 14.72 -3.06
C GLU A 90 -13.48 15.33 -1.86
N GLY A 91 -12.16 15.26 -1.86
CA GLY A 91 -11.36 15.71 -0.74
C GLY A 91 -9.99 15.08 -0.57
N TRP A 92 -9.59 14.13 -1.43
CA TRP A 92 -8.19 13.68 -1.45
C TRP A 92 -7.29 14.79 -2.01
N ALA A 93 -6.98 15.76 -1.15
CA ALA A 93 -5.96 16.76 -1.42
C ALA A 93 -4.62 16.27 -0.88
N CYS A 94 -3.55 16.50 -1.63
CA CYS A 94 -2.21 16.31 -1.11
C CYS A 94 -2.06 17.21 0.13
N PRO A 95 -1.78 16.67 1.33
CA PRO A 95 -1.75 17.47 2.56
C PRO A 95 -0.57 18.45 2.59
N VAL A 96 0.37 18.28 1.66
CA VAL A 96 1.54 19.13 1.47
C VAL A 96 1.35 20.02 0.26
N SER A 97 1.63 21.32 0.44
CA SER A 97 1.69 22.27 -0.66
C SER A 97 3.10 22.29 -1.23
N PHE A 98 3.24 22.02 -2.53
CA PHE A 98 4.52 22.18 -3.24
C PHE A 98 4.71 23.60 -3.81
N ALA A 99 3.90 24.57 -3.38
CA ALA A 99 4.04 25.95 -3.81
C ALA A 99 5.43 26.49 -3.43
N GLN A 100 6.02 27.32 -4.30
CA GLN A 100 7.33 27.89 -4.02
C GLN A 100 7.29 28.76 -2.75
N PRO A 101 8.36 28.74 -1.93
CA PRO A 101 8.46 29.63 -0.77
C PRO A 101 8.30 31.08 -1.22
N LYS A 102 7.36 31.81 -0.62
CA LYS A 102 7.20 33.25 -0.86
C LYS A 102 8.49 33.99 -0.49
N ALA A 103 8.74 35.15 -1.10
CA ALA A 103 9.92 35.98 -0.82
C ALA A 103 10.09 36.33 0.68
N ASP A 104 8.99 36.31 1.42
CA ASP A 104 8.92 36.62 2.85
C ASP A 104 9.09 35.36 3.74
N ALA A 105 9.56 34.25 3.17
CA ALA A 105 9.71 32.98 3.89
C ALA A 105 10.66 33.13 5.10
N PRO A 106 10.38 32.43 6.20
CA PRO A 106 11.21 32.52 7.40
C PRO A 106 12.66 32.14 7.08
N LYS A 107 13.61 33.00 7.49
CA LYS A 107 15.04 32.80 7.20
C LYS A 107 15.72 31.80 8.13
N THR A 108 15.16 31.58 9.32
CA THR A 108 15.71 30.64 10.30
C THR A 108 15.10 29.26 10.13
N LEU A 109 15.89 28.21 10.40
CA LEU A 109 15.43 26.83 10.33
C LEU A 109 14.25 26.56 11.29
N ALA A 110 14.32 27.09 12.51
CA ALA A 110 13.27 26.91 13.51
C ALA A 110 11.92 27.48 13.03
N ALA A 111 11.92 28.67 12.43
CA ALA A 111 10.70 29.29 11.94
C ALA A 111 10.15 28.59 10.68
N ARG A 112 11.03 28.03 9.83
CA ARG A 112 10.62 27.18 8.70
C ARG A 112 9.95 25.89 9.16
N LEU A 113 10.55 25.20 10.13
CA LEU A 113 9.97 23.99 10.71
C LEU A 113 8.61 24.27 11.36
N GLN A 114 8.47 25.36 12.11
CA GLN A 114 7.18 25.76 12.69
C GLN A 114 6.11 26.01 11.63
N ALA A 115 6.47 26.65 10.51
CA ALA A 115 5.55 26.86 9.40
C ALA A 115 5.12 25.54 8.73
N GLU A 116 6.04 24.59 8.55
CA GLU A 116 5.74 23.24 8.03
C GLU A 116 4.81 22.47 8.97
N VAL A 117 5.09 22.48 10.28
CA VAL A 117 4.21 21.85 11.29
C VAL A 117 2.81 22.48 11.28
N ALA A 118 2.71 23.80 11.11
CA ALA A 118 1.43 24.49 11.03
C ALA A 118 0.60 24.06 9.80
N GLN A 119 1.24 23.76 8.67
CA GLN A 119 0.57 23.24 7.47
C GLN A 119 0.00 21.82 7.68
N MET A 120 0.69 20.98 8.47
CA MET A 120 0.26 19.61 8.75
C MET A 120 -0.80 19.52 9.86
N LYS A 121 -0.93 20.55 10.71
CA LYS A 121 -1.82 20.55 11.87
C LYS A 121 -3.30 20.28 11.54
N PRO A 122 -3.93 20.90 10.52
CA PRO A 122 -5.34 20.64 10.19
C PRO A 122 -5.61 19.17 9.86
N TRP A 123 -4.68 18.53 9.15
CA TRP A 123 -4.75 17.12 8.76
C TRP A 123 -4.61 16.19 9.97
N HIS A 124 -3.68 16.49 10.87
CA HIS A 124 -3.52 15.77 12.13
C HIS A 124 -4.79 15.84 12.99
N GLU A 125 -5.40 17.03 13.12
CA GLU A 125 -6.66 17.18 13.88
C GLU A 125 -7.85 16.49 13.18
N ALA A 126 -7.92 16.51 11.86
CA ALA A 126 -8.94 15.79 11.10
C ALA A 126 -8.81 14.27 11.29
N TRP A 127 -7.59 13.76 11.27
CA TRP A 127 -7.30 12.35 11.56
C TRP A 127 -7.73 11.96 12.97
N LYS A 128 -7.31 12.71 14.00
CA LYS A 128 -7.72 12.46 15.38
C LYS A 128 -9.23 12.44 15.57
N ARG A 129 -9.95 13.39 14.94
CA ARG A 129 -11.42 13.42 14.96
C ARG A 129 -12.04 12.18 14.31
N ARG A 130 -11.49 11.70 13.20
CA ARG A 130 -12.02 10.55 12.46
C ARG A 130 -11.70 9.21 13.12
N LYS A 131 -10.47 9.04 13.61
CA LYS A 131 -9.94 7.75 14.06
C LYS A 131 -9.83 7.62 15.58
N GLY A 132 -9.89 8.73 16.33
CA GLY A 132 -9.79 8.75 17.80
C GLY A 132 -8.36 8.70 18.36
N PHE A 133 -7.33 8.68 17.51
CA PHE A 133 -5.91 8.66 17.89
C PHE A 133 -5.06 9.42 16.87
N SER A 134 -3.82 9.79 17.20
CA SER A 134 -2.94 10.66 16.38
C SER A 134 -2.30 10.01 15.15
N GLY A 135 -2.30 8.68 15.04
CA GLY A 135 -1.68 7.93 13.92
C GLY A 135 -0.14 7.96 13.88
N ILE A 136 0.47 8.94 14.55
CA ILE A 136 1.92 9.15 14.71
C ILE A 136 2.20 9.66 16.13
N GLY A 137 3.26 9.15 16.75
CA GLY A 137 3.63 9.46 18.15
C GLY A 137 2.74 8.75 19.18
N ALA A 138 3.33 8.24 20.25
CA ALA A 138 2.59 7.59 21.34
C ALA A 138 1.78 8.63 22.13
N ALA A 139 0.48 8.32 22.29
CA ALA A 139 -0.55 8.85 23.20
C ALA A 139 -0.53 10.36 23.53
#